data_AF-A0A9E6JT73-F1
#
_entry.id   AF-A0A9E6JT73-F1
#
_cell.length_a   1.000
_cell.length_b   1.000
_cell.length_c   1.000
_cell.angle_alpha   90.00
_cell.angle_beta   90.00
_cell.angle_gamma   90.00
#
_symmetry.space_group_name_H-M   'P 1'
#
loop_
_entity.id
_entity.type
_entity.pdbx_description
1 polymer ?
#
loop_
_entity_poly.entity_id
_entity_poly.type
_entity_poly.pdbx_seq_one_letter_code
_entity_poly.pdbx_strand_id
1 'polypeptide(L)'
;TAVKAENAVRRRILDMGLIKGTAFKVLRVAPLGDPMEIYFKGMYLSLRKKEAEGILVTKTGEHGDGVPMSRNRKSCCSAGDGA
;
A
#
# COMPACT_ATOMS: atom_id res chain seq x y z
N THR A 1 1.07 11.78 -2.70
CA THR A 1 -0.09 11.42 -3.56
C THR A 1 -0.97 12.64 -3.78
N ALA A 2 -1.33 12.94 -5.02
CA ALA A 2 -2.28 13.99 -5.40
C ALA A 2 -3.40 13.38 -6.25
N VAL A 3 -4.67 13.61 -5.93
CA VAL A 3 -5.79 13.01 -6.67
C VAL A 3 -6.32 14.04 -7.70
N LYS A 4 -6.20 13.72 -8.99
CA LYS A 4 -6.79 14.46 -10.13
C LYS A 4 -7.88 13.59 -10.76
N ALA A 5 -8.94 13.33 -10.01
CA ALA A 5 -10.08 12.53 -10.47
C ALA A 5 -11.35 13.38 -10.52
N GLU A 6 -12.27 13.02 -11.41
CA GLU A 6 -13.63 13.57 -11.46
C GLU A 6 -14.31 13.49 -10.07
N ASN A 7 -15.21 14.44 -9.77
CA ASN A 7 -15.78 14.62 -8.42
C ASN A 7 -16.37 13.32 -7.82
N ALA A 8 -16.99 12.47 -8.64
CA ALA A 8 -17.56 11.19 -8.19
C ALA A 8 -16.50 10.16 -7.78
N VAL A 9 -15.44 10.02 -8.56
CA VAL A 9 -14.33 9.09 -8.30
C VAL A 9 -13.52 9.54 -7.10
N ARG A 10 -13.27 10.85 -6.99
CA ARG A 10 -12.58 11.43 -5.83
C ARG A 10 -13.31 11.15 -4.52
N ARG A 11 -14.64 11.25 -4.49
CA ARG A 11 -15.42 10.99 -3.27
C ARG A 11 -15.32 9.53 -2.84
N ARG A 12 -15.47 8.58 -3.77
CA ARG A 12 -15.32 7.14 -3.50
C ARG A 12 -13.94 6.79 -2.95
N ILE A 13 -12.88 7.34 -3.54
CA ILE A 13 -11.50 7.13 -3.09
C ILE A 13 -11.28 7.70 -1.67
N LEU A 14 -11.85 8.87 -1.38
CA LEU A 14 -11.82 9.47 -0.05
C LEU A 14 -12.60 8.63 0.98
N ASP A 15 -13.78 8.14 0.60
CA ASP A 15 -14.62 7.26 1.43
C ASP A 15 -13.91 5.93 1.74
N MET A 16 -13.10 5.43 0.78
CA MET A 16 -12.22 4.28 0.98
C MET A 16 -10.99 4.59 1.86
N GLY A 17 -10.66 5.86 2.11
CA GLY A 17 -9.53 6.26 2.96
C GLY A 17 -8.21 6.50 2.22
N LEU A 18 -8.23 6.52 0.89
CA LEU A 18 -7.10 6.88 0.03
C LEU A 18 -6.98 8.42 -0.08
N ILE A 19 -6.55 9.05 1.01
CA ILE A 19 -6.33 10.49 1.08
C ILE A 19 -4.91 10.89 0.68
N LYS A 20 -4.69 12.19 0.43
CA LYS A 20 -3.34 12.73 0.21
C LYS A 20 -2.48 12.46 1.45
N GLY A 21 -1.27 11.93 1.23
CA GLY A 21 -0.35 11.58 2.31
C GLY A 21 -0.49 10.14 2.80
N THR A 22 -1.50 9.38 2.34
CA THR A 22 -1.55 7.93 2.60
C THR A 22 -0.52 7.21 1.74
N ALA A 23 0.40 6.51 2.40
CA ALA A 23 1.26 5.51 1.79
C ALA A 23 0.50 4.18 1.67
N PHE A 24 0.65 3.52 0.53
CA PHE A 24 0.03 2.23 0.25
C PHE A 24 0.99 1.38 -0.60
N LYS A 25 0.79 0.07 -0.58
CA LYS A 25 1.58 -0.89 -1.34
C LYS A 25 0.70 -1.60 -2.36
N VAL A 26 1.14 -1.67 -3.60
CA VAL A 26 0.50 -2.52 -4.61
C VAL A 26 0.92 -3.95 -4.36
N LEU A 27 -0.04 -4.85 -4.16
CA LEU A 27 0.21 -6.27 -3.95
C LEU A 27 0.21 -7.01 -5.27
N ARG A 28 -0.91 -6.90 -5.98
CA ARG A 28 -1.21 -7.69 -7.17
C ARG A 28 -2.08 -6.88 -8.12
N VAL A 29 -1.89 -7.13 -9.40
CA VAL A 29 -2.79 -6.65 -10.45
C VAL A 29 -3.44 -7.89 -11.04
N ALA A 30 -4.74 -7.84 -11.31
CA ALA A 30 -5.39 -8.90 -12.07
C ALA A 30 -4.67 -9.13 -13.42
N PRO A 31 -4.69 -10.36 -13.96
CA PRO A 31 -4.02 -10.68 -15.22
C PRO A 31 -4.54 -9.87 -16.42
N LEU A 32 -5.78 -9.39 -16.35
CA LEU A 32 -6.40 -8.51 -17.35
C LEU A 32 -6.19 -7.01 -17.06
N GLY A 33 -5.42 -6.67 -16.02
CA GLY A 33 -5.07 -5.30 -15.64
C GLY A 33 -6.07 -4.58 -14.72
N ASP A 34 -7.18 -5.23 -14.37
CA ASP A 34 -8.29 -4.68 -13.57
C ASP A 34 -9.04 -5.82 -12.86
N PRO A 35 -9.36 -5.71 -11.56
CA PRO A 35 -8.96 -4.67 -10.60
C PRO A 35 -7.55 -4.89 -10.01
N MET A 36 -7.02 -3.88 -9.30
CA MET A 36 -5.71 -3.88 -8.66
C MET A 36 -5.85 -3.95 -7.14
N GLU A 37 -5.13 -4.86 -6.49
CA GLU A 37 -5.09 -5.01 -5.04
C GLU A 37 -3.98 -4.16 -4.42
N ILE A 38 -4.36 -3.32 -3.46
CA ILE A 38 -3.47 -2.49 -2.68
C ILE A 38 -3.64 -2.77 -1.18
N TYR A 39 -2.57 -2.55 -0.42
CA TYR A 39 -2.55 -2.66 1.03
C TYR A 39 -2.21 -1.31 1.66
N PHE A 40 -3.06 -0.84 2.57
CA PHE A 40 -2.82 0.36 3.38
C PHE A 40 -3.52 0.26 4.73
N LYS A 41 -2.95 0.90 5.77
CA LYS A 41 -3.53 0.95 7.12
C LYS A 41 -3.96 -0.41 7.71
N GLY A 42 -3.35 -1.51 7.31
CA GLY A 42 -3.72 -2.85 7.83
C GLY A 42 -4.84 -3.56 7.05
N MET A 43 -5.32 -3.01 5.95
CA MET A 43 -6.41 -3.58 5.15
C MET A 43 -6.05 -3.71 3.67
N TYR A 44 -6.72 -4.66 3.02
CA TYR A 44 -6.65 -4.91 1.60
C TYR A 44 -7.78 -4.18 0.89
N LEU A 45 -7.47 -3.47 -0.18
CA LEU A 45 -8.45 -2.73 -0.96
C LEU A 45 -8.27 -3.05 -2.44
N SER A 46 -9.39 -3.30 -3.10
CA SER A 46 -9.46 -3.54 -4.54
C SER A 46 -9.85 -2.26 -5.25
N LEU A 47 -8.93 -1.69 -6.01
CA LEU A 47 -9.12 -0.47 -6.77
C LEU A 47 -9.33 -0.80 -8.25
N ARG A 48 -10.38 -0.26 -8.89
CA ARG A 48 -10.57 -0.44 -10.34
C ARG A 48 -9.62 0.45 -11.13
N LYS A 49 -9.26 -0.01 -12.34
CA LYS A 49 -8.36 0.75 -13.23
C LYS A 49 -8.91 2.15 -13.56
N LYS A 50 -10.22 2.28 -13.80
CA LYS A 50 -10.90 3.58 -14.05
C LYS A 50 -10.75 4.58 -12.90
N GLU A 51 -10.68 4.09 -11.66
CA GLU A 51 -10.50 4.95 -10.50
C GLU A 51 -9.02 5.33 -10.32
N ALA A 52 -8.12 4.38 -10.57
CA ALA A 52 -6.67 4.57 -10.50
C ALA A 52 -6.13 5.57 -11.55
N GLU A 53 -6.73 5.62 -12.75
CA GLU A 53 -6.34 6.57 -13.81
C GLU A 53 -6.43 8.05 -13.37
N GLY A 54 -7.32 8.37 -12.42
CA GLY A 54 -7.45 9.71 -11.84
C GLY A 54 -6.54 9.99 -10.65
N ILE A 55 -5.68 9.05 -10.24
CA ILE A 55 -4.85 9.19 -9.05
C ILE A 55 -3.39 9.44 -9.47
N LEU A 56 -2.86 10.61 -9.11
CA LEU A 56 -1.44 10.89 -9.26
C LEU A 56 -0.69 10.39 -8.03
N VAL A 57 0.17 9.39 -8.24
CA VAL A 57 1.03 8.84 -7.20
C VAL A 57 2.45 9.35 -7.38
N THR A 58 3.14 9.58 -6.28
CA THR A 58 4.57 9.93 -6.28
C THR A 58 5.29 8.77 -5.62
N LYS A 59 6.27 8.16 -6.32
CA LYS A 59 7.14 7.17 -5.70
C LYS A 59 7.94 7.88 -4.63
N THR A 60 7.71 7.55 -3.37
CA THR A 60 8.61 7.95 -2.29
C THR A 60 9.75 6.97 -2.38
N GLY A 61 10.90 7.44 -2.87
CA GLY A 61 12.12 6.64 -2.96
C GLY A 61 12.51 6.13 -1.58
N GLU A 62 13.15 4.97 -1.57
CA GLU A 62 13.61 4.23 -0.40
C GLU A 62 12.53 3.41 0.29
N HIS A 63 12.98 2.25 0.79
CA HIS A 63 12.22 1.25 1.51
C HIS A 63 11.33 1.93 2.56
N GLY A 64 10.11 2.29 2.21
CA GLY A 64 9.13 2.62 3.22
C GLY A 64 8.93 1.34 4.01
N ASP A 65 9.33 1.33 5.27
CA ASP A 65 8.95 0.33 6.25
C ASP A 65 7.43 0.37 6.45
N GLY A 66 6.67 0.01 5.41
CA GLY A 66 5.30 -0.45 5.49
C GLY A 66 5.27 -1.83 6.15
N VAL A 67 5.84 -1.94 7.34
CA VAL A 67 5.87 -3.16 8.15
C VAL A 67 4.46 -3.39 8.70
N PRO A 68 4.02 -4.66 8.77
CA PRO A 68 4.74 -5.61 9.57
C PRO A 68 5.27 -6.77 8.71
N MET A 69 6.50 -6.66 8.20
CA MET A 69 7.42 -7.77 8.45
C MET A 69 7.71 -7.80 9.96
N SER A 70 6.77 -8.36 10.73
CA SER A 70 7.21 -9.20 11.84
C SER A 70 8.04 -10.29 11.17
N ARG A 71 9.36 -10.12 11.25
CA ARG A 71 10.31 -11.16 10.89
C ARG A 71 9.99 -12.33 11.79
N ASN A 72 9.27 -13.33 11.28
CA ASN A 72 9.35 -14.68 11.83
C ASN A 72 10.72 -15.30 11.47
N ARG A 73 11.79 -14.67 11.93
CA ARG A 73 13.18 -15.14 11.83
C ARG A 73 13.93 -14.70 13.07
N LYS A 74 13.86 -15.53 14.11
CA LYS A 74 15.00 -16.36 14.56
C LYS A 74 14.58 -17.19 15.78
N SER A 75 14.16 -18.42 15.50
CA SER A 75 14.57 -19.58 16.28
C SER A 75 16.10 -19.65 16.34
N CYS A 76 16.63 -20.11 17.48
CA CYS A 76 17.94 -20.71 17.71
C CYS A 76 19.19 -19.99 17.16
N CYS A 77 20.05 -19.51 18.06
CA CYS A 77 21.34 -20.16 18.37
C CYS A 77 22.22 -19.26 19.26
N SER A 78 22.99 -19.94 20.10
CA SER A 78 23.76 -19.53 21.26
C SER A 78 24.98 -18.61 21.01
N ALA A 79 25.31 -17.79 22.03
CA ALA A 79 26.63 -17.44 22.58
C ALA A 79 26.35 -16.44 23.72
N GLY A 80 26.82 -16.57 24.97
CA GLY A 80 28.20 -16.79 25.38
C GLY A 80 28.83 -15.43 25.72
N ASP A 81 29.53 -15.35 26.86
CA ASP A 81 30.26 -14.20 27.44
C ASP A 81 29.42 -13.27 28.34
N GLY A 82 29.68 -13.05 29.62
CA GLY A 82 30.88 -13.27 30.42
C GLY A 82 31.12 -12.01 31.26
N ALA A 83 30.81 -12.07 32.55
CA ALA A 83 31.29 -11.17 33.60
C ALA A 83 31.23 -11.90 34.94
#